data_AF-A0A0F4IP95-F1
#
_entry.id   AF-A0A0F4IP95-F1
#
_cell.length_a   1.000
_cell.length_b   1.000
_cell.length_c   1.000
_cell.angle_alpha   90.00
_cell.angle_beta   90.00
_cell.angle_gamma   90.00
#
_symmetry.space_group_name_H-M   'P 1'
#
loop_
_entity.id
_entity.type
_entity.pdbx_description
1 polymer ?
#
loop_
_entity_poly.entity_id
_entity_poly.type
_entity_poly.pdbx_seq_one_letter_code
_entity_poly.pdbx_strand_id
1 'polypeptide(L)'
;LWGQILRSTVAHAEIVSIDTAEALTVPGVHAVLTYEDLPAPVKYYGMEFRDTPVLAHRKVRHHGEPVAVVAADHPETARRAAAKIRVEYRELPLVTDEASATAPDAVLVHEDREDHHASHVPHPNIVHRQPIVRGDADAAALRAEVIVT
;
A
#
# COMPACT_ATOMS: atom_id res chain seq x y z
N LEU A 1 -0.06 24.44 -13.79
CA LEU A 1 -0.46 23.04 -14.01
C LEU A 1 -1.22 22.54 -12.78
N TRP A 2 -2.22 21.69 -13.00
CA TRP A 2 -3.01 21.01 -11.98
C TRP A 2 -2.76 19.51 -12.06
N GLY A 3 -2.62 18.87 -10.90
CA GLY A 3 -2.38 17.44 -10.77
C GLY A 3 -3.66 16.69 -10.40
N GLN A 4 -3.93 15.55 -11.04
CA GLN A 4 -4.93 14.58 -10.59
C GLN A 4 -4.28 13.21 -10.42
N ILE A 5 -4.43 12.62 -9.24
CA ILE A 5 -4.02 11.25 -8.98
C ILE A 5 -5.15 10.30 -9.39
N LEU A 6 -4.83 9.31 -10.21
CA LEU A 6 -5.64 8.12 -10.38
C LEU A 6 -5.33 7.16 -9.23
N ARG A 7 -6.36 6.73 -8.51
CA ARG A 7 -6.25 5.85 -7.36
C ARG A 7 -6.89 4.50 -7.65
N SER A 8 -6.36 3.46 -7.02
CA SER A 8 -6.93 2.11 -7.08
C SER A 8 -8.37 2.10 -6.58
N THR A 9 -9.24 1.39 -7.28
CA THR A 9 -10.63 1.10 -6.88
C THR A 9 -10.75 -0.27 -6.20
N VAL A 10 -9.66 -1.03 -6.09
CA VAL A 10 -9.62 -2.36 -5.45
C VAL A 10 -8.63 -2.37 -4.30
N ALA A 11 -8.86 -3.24 -3.32
CA ALA A 11 -8.09 -3.26 -2.08
C ALA A 11 -6.79 -4.06 -2.18
N HIS A 12 -6.77 -5.19 -2.90
CA HIS A 12 -5.55 -5.96 -3.12
C HIS A 12 -5.61 -6.59 -4.51
N ALA A 13 -4.67 -6.26 -5.38
CA ALA A 13 -4.64 -6.80 -6.74
C ALA A 13 -3.27 -6.64 -7.39
N GLU A 14 -2.89 -7.58 -8.25
CA GLU A 14 -1.81 -7.37 -9.21
C GLU A 14 -2.26 -6.36 -10.27
N ILE A 15 -1.36 -5.44 -10.63
CA ILE A 15 -1.53 -4.56 -11.78
C ILE A 15 -1.03 -5.32 -13.01
N VAL A 16 -1.96 -5.79 -13.84
CA VAL A 16 -1.65 -6.52 -15.08
C VAL A 16 -1.16 -5.55 -16.15
N SER A 17 -1.84 -4.40 -16.29
CA SER A 17 -1.48 -3.37 -17.26
C SER A 17 -2.01 -1.99 -16.86
N ILE A 18 -1.34 -0.94 -17.33
CA ILE A 18 -1.78 0.46 -17.24
C ILE A 18 -1.70 1.06 -18.65
N ASP A 19 -2.84 1.48 -19.21
CA ASP A 19 -2.91 2.18 -20.49
C ASP A 19 -3.25 3.66 -20.26
N THR A 20 -2.30 4.53 -20.64
CA THR A 20 -2.39 5.99 -20.51
C THR A 20 -2.67 6.69 -21.85
N ALA A 21 -2.79 5.95 -22.96
CA ALA A 21 -2.82 6.52 -24.30
C ALA A 21 -4.00 7.49 -24.48
N GLU A 22 -5.20 7.08 -24.08
CA GLU A 22 -6.41 7.91 -24.21
C GLU A 22 -6.32 9.20 -23.38
N ALA A 23 -5.70 9.15 -22.19
CA ALA A 23 -5.50 10.30 -21.33
C ALA A 23 -4.53 11.33 -21.94
N LEU A 24 -3.45 10.87 -22.59
CA LEU A 24 -2.46 11.73 -23.25
C LEU A 24 -3.03 12.47 -24.47
N THR A 25 -4.10 11.97 -25.09
CA THR A 25 -4.75 12.65 -26.23
C THR A 25 -5.66 13.81 -25.82
N VAL A 26 -5.95 13.99 -24.53
CA VAL A 26 -6.86 15.05 -24.08
C VAL A 26 -6.18 16.42 -24.21
N PRO A 27 -6.77 17.39 -24.95
CA PRO A 27 -6.22 18.73 -25.04
C PRO A 27 -6.04 19.37 -23.66
N GLY A 28 -4.87 19.98 -23.42
CA GLY A 28 -4.51 20.57 -22.12
C GLY A 28 -3.82 19.61 -21.16
N VAL A 29 -3.70 18.32 -21.49
CA VAL A 29 -2.84 17.38 -20.75
C VAL A 29 -1.39 17.58 -21.19
N HIS A 30 -0.51 17.76 -20.21
CA HIS A 30 0.93 17.94 -20.42
C HIS A 30 1.72 16.67 -20.12
N ALA A 31 1.27 15.87 -19.16
CA ALA A 31 1.92 14.60 -18.80
C ALA A 31 0.96 13.64 -18.12
N VAL A 32 1.20 12.35 -18.29
CA VAL A 32 0.68 11.26 -17.46
C VAL A 32 1.87 10.46 -16.99
N LEU A 33 2.07 10.36 -15.69
CA LEU A 33 3.20 9.66 -15.08
C LEU A 33 2.71 8.43 -14.32
N THR A 34 3.43 7.35 -14.47
CA THR A 34 3.26 6.06 -13.78
C THR A 34 4.50 5.81 -12.91
N TYR A 35 4.53 4.67 -12.23
CA TYR A 35 5.71 4.26 -11.46
C TYR A 35 6.99 4.23 -12.32
N GLU A 36 6.89 3.89 -13.61
CA GLU A 36 8.07 3.78 -14.49
C GLU A 36 8.72 5.14 -14.79
N ASP A 37 7.95 6.22 -14.69
CA ASP A 37 8.43 7.58 -14.92
C ASP A 37 9.08 8.20 -13.67
N LEU A 38 8.98 7.52 -12.51
CA LEU A 38 9.58 7.99 -11.27
C LEU A 38 11.11 7.80 -11.30
N PRO A 39 11.90 8.82 -10.89
CA PRO A 39 13.33 8.64 -10.75
C PRO A 39 13.64 7.52 -9.76
N ALA A 40 14.64 6.68 -10.06
CA ALA A 40 15.07 5.56 -9.22
C ALA A 40 15.16 5.89 -7.71
N PRO A 41 15.73 7.03 -7.24
CA PRO A 41 15.84 7.32 -5.82
C PRO A 41 14.52 7.60 -5.09
N VAL A 42 13.40 7.83 -5.78
CA VAL A 42 12.12 8.28 -5.18
C VAL A 42 10.95 7.32 -5.41
N LYS A 43 11.22 6.07 -5.78
CA LYS A 43 10.15 5.08 -6.06
C LYS A 43 9.38 4.65 -4.82
N TYR A 44 10.02 4.68 -3.64
CA TYR A 44 9.42 4.34 -2.35
C TYR A 44 9.71 5.38 -1.27
N TYR A 45 8.78 5.54 -0.35
CA TYR A 45 8.85 6.41 0.83
C TYR A 45 8.34 5.69 2.08
N GLY A 46 8.54 6.33 3.23
CA GLY A 46 8.07 5.88 4.54
C GLY A 46 9.04 6.33 5.63
N MET A 47 8.53 6.49 6.86
CA MET A 47 9.31 7.07 7.97
C MET A 47 10.29 6.06 8.59
N GLU A 48 9.82 4.84 8.82
CA GLU A 48 10.63 3.77 9.42
C GLU A 48 11.18 2.83 8.34
N PHE A 49 10.33 2.42 7.39
CA PHE A 49 10.71 1.61 6.24
C PHE A 49 10.28 2.31 4.95
N ARG A 50 11.12 2.24 3.91
CA ARG A 50 10.79 2.78 2.58
C ARG A 50 10.08 1.71 1.73
N ASP A 51 8.94 1.25 2.21
CA ASP A 51 8.16 0.16 1.62
C ASP A 51 6.89 0.64 0.90
N THR A 52 6.51 1.91 1.07
CA THR A 52 5.33 2.50 0.45
C THR A 52 5.70 3.08 -0.91
N PRO A 53 5.14 2.58 -2.02
CA PRO A 53 5.45 3.12 -3.34
C PRO A 53 4.79 4.49 -3.53
N VAL A 54 5.46 5.43 -4.22
CA VAL A 54 4.87 6.74 -4.55
C VAL A 54 3.68 6.58 -5.51
N LEU A 55 3.82 5.68 -6.47
CA LEU A 55 2.77 5.17 -7.36
C LEU A 55 2.88 3.66 -7.36
N ALA A 56 1.77 2.94 -7.24
CA ALA A 56 1.73 1.50 -7.13
C ALA A 56 2.52 0.81 -8.24
N HIS A 57 3.32 -0.18 -7.85
CA HIS A 57 4.15 -0.96 -8.76
C HIS A 57 3.85 -2.44 -8.57
N ARG A 58 3.55 -3.13 -9.67
CA ARG A 58 3.20 -4.56 -9.76
C ARG A 58 1.90 -4.97 -9.05
N LYS A 59 1.57 -4.34 -7.92
CA LYS A 59 0.32 -4.56 -7.19
C LYS A 59 -0.11 -3.33 -6.40
N VAL A 60 -1.39 -3.30 -6.07
CA VAL A 60 -2.01 -2.41 -5.07
C VAL A 60 -2.30 -3.22 -3.81
N ARG A 61 -2.06 -2.64 -2.64
CA ARG A 61 -2.17 -3.20 -1.29
C ARG A 61 -3.33 -2.62 -0.48
N HIS A 62 -3.89 -1.49 -0.92
CA HIS A 62 -5.10 -0.95 -0.31
C HIS A 62 -5.98 -0.18 -1.31
N HIS A 63 -7.25 -0.03 -0.95
CA HIS A 63 -8.17 0.80 -1.73
C HIS A 63 -7.70 2.26 -1.67
N GLY A 64 -7.67 2.93 -2.82
CA GLY A 64 -7.22 4.31 -2.92
C GLY A 64 -5.72 4.51 -3.10
N GLU A 65 -4.92 3.43 -3.20
CA GLU A 65 -3.48 3.54 -3.46
C GLU A 65 -3.22 4.30 -4.78
N PRO A 66 -2.31 5.29 -4.82
CA PRO A 66 -1.98 6.03 -6.03
C PRO A 66 -1.42 5.11 -7.12
N VAL A 67 -1.88 5.22 -8.37
CA VAL A 67 -1.42 4.37 -9.49
C VAL A 67 -0.78 5.18 -10.61
N ALA A 68 -1.36 6.33 -10.93
CA ALA A 68 -0.83 7.26 -11.91
C ALA A 68 -1.16 8.71 -11.52
N VAL A 69 -0.45 9.67 -12.09
CA VAL A 69 -0.73 11.10 -11.94
C VAL A 69 -0.82 11.79 -13.29
N VAL A 70 -1.81 12.65 -13.46
CA VAL A 70 -2.01 13.48 -14.66
C VAL A 70 -1.69 14.92 -14.31
N ALA A 71 -0.91 15.59 -15.16
CA ALA A 71 -0.68 17.03 -15.11
C ALA A 71 -1.37 17.71 -16.30
N ALA A 72 -2.27 18.66 -16.03
CA ALA A 72 -3.00 19.42 -17.05
C ALA A 72 -3.02 20.93 -16.78
N ASP A 73 -3.49 21.73 -17.73
CA ASP A 73 -3.64 23.18 -17.59
C ASP A 73 -4.83 23.62 -16.69
N HIS A 74 -5.84 22.75 -16.52
CA HIS A 74 -7.05 23.00 -15.74
C HIS A 74 -7.43 21.78 -14.87
N PRO A 75 -7.95 21.95 -13.65
CA PRO A 75 -8.24 20.83 -12.74
C PRO A 75 -9.27 19.85 -13.30
N GLU A 76 -10.31 20.35 -13.97
CA GLU A 76 -11.32 19.49 -14.60
C GLU A 76 -10.77 18.69 -15.79
N THR A 77 -9.81 19.27 -16.54
CA THR A 77 -9.09 18.55 -17.60
C THR A 77 -8.26 17.42 -17.01
N ALA A 78 -7.51 17.67 -15.92
CA ALA A 78 -6.74 16.65 -15.22
C ALA A 78 -7.65 15.51 -14.71
N ARG A 79 -8.80 15.86 -14.11
CA ARG A 79 -9.80 14.89 -13.63
C ARG A 79 -10.36 14.01 -14.73
N ARG A 80 -10.79 14.61 -15.85
CA ARG A 80 -11.36 13.88 -16.99
C ARG A 80 -10.33 13.02 -17.71
N ALA A 81 -9.09 13.50 -17.81
CA ALA A 81 -7.99 12.73 -18.39
C ALA A 81 -7.59 11.54 -17.49
N ALA A 82 -7.52 11.73 -16.17
CA ALA A 82 -7.25 10.62 -15.25
C ALA A 82 -8.30 9.51 -15.37
N ALA A 83 -9.58 9.85 -15.54
CA ALA A 83 -10.67 8.88 -15.73
C ALA A 83 -10.59 8.09 -17.06
N LYS A 84 -9.72 8.50 -18.00
CA LYS A 84 -9.48 7.79 -19.27
C LYS A 84 -8.32 6.79 -19.18
N ILE A 85 -7.54 6.83 -18.10
CA ILE A 85 -6.49 5.82 -17.86
C ILE A 85 -7.17 4.51 -17.52
N ARG A 86 -6.78 3.43 -18.21
CA ARG A 86 -7.32 2.09 -17.98
C ARG A 86 -6.30 1.28 -17.20
N VAL A 87 -6.73 0.71 -16.09
CA VAL A 87 -5.89 -0.19 -15.29
C VAL A 87 -6.56 -1.55 -15.24
N GLU A 88 -5.83 -2.58 -15.63
CA GLU A 88 -6.27 -3.96 -15.53
C GLU A 88 -5.73 -4.56 -14.23
N TYR A 89 -6.65 -5.02 -13.39
CA TYR A 89 -6.33 -5.65 -12.11
C TYR A 89 -6.65 -7.14 -12.15
N ARG A 90 -5.78 -7.93 -11.51
CA ARG A 90 -6.10 -9.29 -11.07
C ARG A 90 -6.21 -9.27 -9.55
N GLU A 91 -7.42 -9.36 -9.03
CA GLU A 91 -7.66 -9.30 -7.59
C GLU A 91 -6.95 -10.44 -6.84
N LEU A 92 -6.41 -10.10 -5.68
CA LEU A 92 -5.73 -10.99 -4.75
C LEU A 92 -6.57 -11.12 -3.47
N PRO A 93 -6.40 -12.20 -2.69
CA PRO A 93 -7.11 -12.37 -1.43
C PRO A 93 -6.88 -11.18 -0.48
N LEU A 94 -7.94 -10.73 0.16
CA LEU A 94 -7.89 -9.60 1.10
C LEU A 94 -7.44 -10.08 2.48
N VAL A 95 -6.63 -9.25 3.14
CA VAL A 95 -6.28 -9.38 4.55
C VAL A 95 -6.89 -8.18 5.26
N THR A 96 -7.90 -8.42 6.11
CA THR A 96 -8.71 -7.36 6.74
C THR A 96 -8.65 -7.34 8.26
N ASP A 97 -8.03 -8.36 8.85
CA ASP A 97 -7.96 -8.53 10.30
C ASP A 97 -6.64 -9.21 10.68
N GLU A 98 -6.28 -9.11 11.96
CA GLU A 98 -5.04 -9.66 12.50
C GLU A 98 -4.95 -11.18 12.41
N ALA A 99 -6.08 -11.89 12.57
CA ALA A 99 -6.10 -13.34 12.56
C ALA A 99 -5.85 -13.86 11.14
N SER A 100 -6.51 -13.28 10.13
CA SER A 100 -6.23 -13.59 8.72
C SER A 100 -4.84 -13.13 8.28
N ALA A 101 -4.32 -12.04 8.83
CA ALA A 101 -2.97 -11.55 8.52
C ALA A 101 -1.85 -12.45 9.03
N THR A 102 -2.09 -13.22 10.10
CA THR A 102 -1.08 -14.05 10.79
C THR A 102 -1.36 -15.54 10.69
N ALA A 103 -2.37 -15.94 9.90
CA ALA A 103 -2.65 -17.33 9.60
C ALA A 103 -1.47 -18.00 8.87
N PRO A 104 -1.25 -19.32 9.03
CA PRO A 104 -0.14 -20.02 8.37
C PRO A 104 -0.13 -19.93 6.84
N ASP A 105 -1.29 -19.72 6.22
CA ASP A 105 -1.52 -19.58 4.79
C ASP A 105 -1.87 -18.13 4.38
N ALA A 106 -1.63 -17.16 5.27
CA ALA A 106 -1.92 -15.75 5.01
C ALA A 106 -1.16 -15.24 3.77
N VAL A 107 -1.88 -14.48 2.94
CA VAL A 107 -1.23 -13.77 1.82
C VAL A 107 -0.32 -12.69 2.40
N LEU A 108 0.90 -12.60 1.88
CA LEU A 108 1.86 -11.58 2.28
C LEU A 108 1.53 -10.25 1.61
N VAL A 109 1.33 -9.20 2.42
CA VAL A 109 1.11 -7.84 1.89
C VAL A 109 2.43 -7.24 1.39
N HIS A 110 3.54 -7.59 2.05
CA HIS A 110 4.91 -7.23 1.69
C HIS A 110 5.77 -8.50 1.60
N GLU A 111 5.92 -9.07 0.40
CA GLU A 111 6.61 -10.35 0.17
C GLU A 111 8.12 -10.26 0.42
N ASP A 112 8.76 -9.21 -0.09
CA ASP A 112 10.22 -9.03 -0.09
C ASP A 112 10.67 -8.08 1.04
N ARG A 113 10.10 -8.28 2.23
CA ARG A 113 10.36 -7.41 3.38
C ARG A 113 11.71 -7.74 4.03
N GLU A 114 12.65 -6.80 3.97
CA GLU A 114 14.05 -6.98 4.43
C GLU A 114 14.49 -6.03 5.57
N ASP A 115 13.55 -5.36 6.26
CA ASP A 115 13.94 -4.47 7.36
C ASP A 115 14.39 -5.22 8.63
N HIS A 116 14.98 -4.46 9.55
CA HIS A 116 15.59 -4.97 10.76
C HIS A 116 14.61 -5.66 11.73
N HIS A 117 13.29 -5.47 11.61
CA HIS A 117 12.31 -6.20 12.43
C HIS A 117 11.86 -7.51 11.81
N ALA A 118 12.06 -7.72 10.50
CA ALA A 118 11.54 -8.89 9.80
C ALA A 118 11.99 -10.22 10.42
N SER A 119 13.22 -10.27 10.98
CA SER A 119 13.76 -11.45 11.68
C SER A 119 13.33 -11.58 13.15
N HIS A 120 12.70 -10.55 13.73
CA HIS A 120 12.32 -10.48 15.14
C HIS A 120 10.81 -10.67 15.38
N VAL A 121 10.05 -10.91 14.32
CA VAL A 121 8.60 -11.10 14.35
C VAL A 121 8.24 -12.53 13.96
N PRO A 122 7.17 -13.11 14.52
CA PRO A 122 6.82 -14.51 14.25
C PRO A 122 6.12 -14.69 12.89
N HIS A 123 5.72 -13.61 12.22
CA HIS A 123 5.04 -13.65 10.93
C HIS A 123 5.40 -12.42 10.07
N PRO A 124 5.60 -12.53 8.74
CA PRO A 124 6.04 -11.41 7.90
C PRO A 124 5.07 -10.23 7.83
N ASN A 125 3.76 -10.49 7.98
CA ASN A 125 2.73 -9.43 8.05
C ASN A 125 2.72 -8.68 9.40
N ILE A 126 3.55 -9.05 10.39
CA ILE A 126 3.70 -8.28 11.64
C ILE A 126 4.83 -7.27 11.47
N VAL A 127 4.50 -5.98 11.42
CA VAL A 127 5.50 -4.92 11.21
C VAL A 127 6.55 -4.86 12.32
N HIS A 128 6.16 -4.98 13.59
CA HIS A 128 7.07 -4.85 14.71
C HIS A 128 6.46 -5.55 15.93
N ARG A 129 7.32 -6.14 16.77
CA ARG A 129 6.93 -6.72 18.06
C ARG A 129 7.79 -6.13 19.17
N GLN A 130 7.14 -5.40 20.08
CA GLN A 130 7.79 -4.82 21.24
C GLN A 130 7.06 -5.26 22.53
N PRO A 131 7.53 -6.32 23.21
CA PRO A 131 6.96 -6.72 24.49
C PRO A 131 7.31 -5.69 25.56
N ILE A 132 6.30 -5.19 26.26
CA ILE A 132 6.48 -4.33 27.44
C ILE A 132 6.33 -5.21 28.68
N VAL A 133 7.45 -5.53 29.32
CA VAL A 133 7.48 -6.37 30.53
C VAL A 133 7.83 -5.51 31.73
N ARG A 134 6.94 -5.48 32.72
CA ARG A 134 7.17 -4.76 33.98
C ARG A 134 6.69 -5.59 35.16
N GLY A 135 7.61 -5.94 36.05
CA GLY A 135 7.32 -6.85 37.16
C GLY A 135 7.00 -8.26 36.69
N ASP A 136 6.34 -9.03 37.54
CA ASP A 136 5.90 -10.41 37.27
C ASP A 136 4.37 -10.45 37.24
N ALA A 137 3.82 -10.46 36.02
CA ALA A 137 2.38 -10.47 35.79
C ALA A 137 1.74 -11.81 36.18
N ASP A 138 2.44 -12.92 35.96
CA ASP A 138 1.95 -14.26 36.30
C ASP A 138 1.87 -14.43 37.82
N ALA A 139 2.91 -14.04 38.55
CA ALA A 139 2.88 -14.01 40.01
C ALA A 139 1.86 -13.01 40.57
N ALA A 140 1.54 -11.94 39.84
CA ALA A 140 0.49 -10.99 40.21
C ALA A 140 -0.91 -11.57 40.02
N ALA A 141 -1.14 -12.31 38.93
CA ALA A 141 -2.41 -12.98 38.67
C ALA A 141 -2.68 -14.07 39.73
N LEU A 142 -1.67 -14.88 40.10
CA LEU A 142 -1.83 -15.93 41.12
C LEU A 142 -2.24 -15.42 42.51
N ARG A 143 -1.89 -14.16 42.85
CA ARG A 143 -2.26 -13.52 44.13
C ARG A 143 -3.47 -12.60 44.02
N ALA A 144 -4.06 -12.46 42.84
CA ALA A 144 -5.22 -11.60 42.63
C ALA A 144 -6.48 -12.29 43.18
N GLU A 145 -7.29 -11.54 43.91
CA GLU A 145 -8.59 -12.02 44.39
C GLU A 145 -9.62 -12.12 43.24
N VAL A 146 -9.48 -11.26 42.23
CA VAL A 146 -10.32 -11.22 41.04
C VAL A 146 -9.46 -11.01 39.80
N ILE A 147 -9.70 -11.81 38.76
CA ILE A 147 -9.15 -11.62 37.41
C ILE A 147 -10.34 -11.41 36.48
N VAL A 148 -10.32 -10.32 35.71
CA VAL A 148 -11.27 -10.09 34.62
C VAL A 148 -10.57 -10.47 33.33
N THR A 149 -11.12 -11.46 32.63
CA THR A 149 -10.64 -11.96 31.35
C THR A 149 -11.44 -11.41 30.20
#